data_AF-A0A8T9ZD62-F1
#
_entry.id   AF-A0A8T9ZD62-F1
#
_cell.length_a   1.000
_cell.length_b   1.000
_cell.length_c   1.000
_cell.angle_alpha   90.00
_cell.angle_beta   90.00
_cell.angle_gamma   90.00
#
_symmetry.space_group_name_H-M   'P 1'
#
loop_
_entity.id
_entity.type
_entity.pdbx_description
1 polymer ?
#
loop_
_entity_poly.entity_id
_entity_poly.type
_entity_poly.pdbx_seq_one_letter_code
_entity_poly.pdbx_strand_id
1 'polypeptide(L)'
;MIQKQHESKLEVGQTFPVTIKRLGINGEGVGYFKRQVVFIPGALPGEEVVAETTKIQRGFAEAKVKKVRKASPHRVKAPCPVYEECGGCQLQHLDYKEQLNQKRDIVVQAFEKYMNNSLEEKIRPTLGMENPWHYRNKSQLQVGRKDEKVITGLYKQNSHQLIDIAHCMIQHKATNEATKVVRRILEKLNVSVYNEKKQKGLVRTIVTRTAVQTGEVQVTLITTKEELPNREQFIAEVQKQMPSVKSIMQNVNWRKTSVIFGDKTFKLAGKEVIQETLGDLSFELSARAFFQLNPEQTVVLYDEAKKAAALTGDEKIVDAYCGVGTIGLWLANDAAEVRGMDVIPEAIADARKNAKRHGFTNTKYETGKAEQWLPKWVKEGWRPDVIVVDPPRTGCDDKLLETILKVKPKQVVYVSCNPSSLARDVQALMKSYEVEYVQPVDMFPHTAHVENVVKLVRK
;
A
#
# COMPACT_ATOMS: atom_id res chain seq x y z
N MET A 1 18.72 -42.54 -0.12
CA MET A 1 19.29 -41.88 -1.32
C MET A 1 19.60 -40.44 -0.97
N ILE A 2 20.89 -40.10 -1.01
CA ILE A 2 21.46 -38.83 -0.59
C ILE A 2 20.93 -37.71 -1.49
N GLN A 3 20.25 -36.71 -0.91
CA GLN A 3 19.87 -35.48 -1.61
C GLN A 3 21.14 -34.83 -2.17
N LYS A 4 21.33 -34.84 -3.49
CA LYS A 4 22.38 -34.09 -4.16
C LYS A 4 22.27 -32.63 -3.73
N GLN A 5 23.29 -32.15 -3.03
CA GLN A 5 23.53 -30.73 -2.80
C GLN A 5 23.52 -30.03 -4.16
N HIS A 6 22.54 -29.16 -4.39
CA HIS A 6 22.58 -28.24 -5.51
C HIS A 6 23.62 -27.16 -5.16
N GLU A 7 24.89 -27.42 -5.45
CA GLU A 7 25.91 -26.37 -5.47
C GLU A 7 25.47 -25.28 -6.46
N SER A 8 25.39 -24.05 -5.97
CA SER A 8 25.15 -22.87 -6.79
C SER A 8 26.30 -22.75 -7.79
N LYS A 9 26.01 -22.84 -9.10
CA LYS A 9 27.00 -22.71 -10.19
C LYS A 9 27.34 -21.26 -10.53
N LEU A 10 26.84 -20.32 -9.74
CA LEU A 10 27.09 -18.89 -9.85
C LEU A 10 28.09 -18.47 -8.77
N GLU A 11 28.93 -17.51 -9.10
CA GLU A 11 29.80 -16.80 -8.15
C GLU A 11 29.34 -15.34 -8.02
N VAL A 12 29.55 -14.74 -6.84
CA VAL A 12 29.27 -13.31 -6.63
C VAL A 12 30.24 -12.49 -7.48
N GLY A 13 29.74 -11.48 -8.21
CA GLY A 13 30.51 -10.70 -9.16
C GLY A 13 30.62 -11.32 -10.56
N GLN A 14 30.17 -12.56 -10.75
CA GLN A 14 30.14 -13.20 -12.07
C GLN A 14 29.19 -12.44 -13.01
N THR A 15 29.64 -12.20 -14.24
CA THR A 15 28.80 -11.63 -15.31
C THR A 15 28.35 -12.69 -16.30
N PHE A 16 27.10 -12.62 -16.74
CA PHE A 16 26.52 -13.59 -17.68
C PHE A 16 25.35 -12.99 -18.47
N PRO A 17 25.12 -13.48 -19.71
CA PRO A 17 23.93 -13.12 -20.47
C PRO A 17 22.70 -13.85 -19.91
N VAL A 18 21.57 -13.15 -19.87
CA VAL A 18 20.29 -13.71 -19.43
C VAL A 18 19.15 -13.04 -20.19
N THR A 19 18.21 -13.87 -20.66
CA THR A 19 16.95 -13.40 -21.23
C THR A 19 15.92 -13.30 -20.12
N ILE A 20 15.28 -12.14 -19.99
CA ILE A 20 14.23 -11.91 -19.01
C ILE A 20 12.92 -12.48 -19.54
N LYS A 21 12.29 -13.34 -18.73
CA LYS A 21 11.07 -14.06 -19.11
C LYS A 21 9.80 -13.34 -18.66
N ARG A 22 9.82 -12.78 -17.45
CA ARG A 22 8.65 -12.15 -16.80
C ARG A 22 9.10 -11.23 -15.68
N LEU A 23 8.17 -10.46 -15.12
CA LEU A 23 8.38 -9.74 -13.86
C LEU A 23 7.98 -10.60 -12.66
N GLY A 24 8.74 -10.45 -11.58
CA GLY A 24 8.40 -10.97 -10.26
C GLY A 24 7.45 -10.03 -9.52
N ILE A 25 6.97 -10.49 -8.36
CA ILE A 25 5.96 -9.77 -7.56
C ILE A 25 6.45 -8.41 -7.04
N ASN A 26 7.77 -8.16 -6.99
CA ASN A 26 8.33 -6.86 -6.61
C ASN A 26 8.81 -6.03 -7.81
N GLY A 27 8.48 -6.44 -9.04
CA GLY A 27 8.85 -5.74 -10.27
C GLY A 27 10.26 -6.02 -10.76
N GLU A 28 10.94 -7.01 -10.17
CA GLU A 28 12.23 -7.49 -10.65
C GLU A 28 12.09 -8.36 -11.91
N GLY A 29 13.01 -8.23 -12.86
CA GLY A 29 13.07 -9.15 -14.00
C GLY A 29 13.47 -10.55 -13.53
N VAL A 30 12.75 -11.56 -14.00
CA VAL A 30 13.02 -12.97 -13.69
C VAL A 30 13.59 -13.65 -14.92
N GLY A 31 14.81 -14.19 -14.77
CA GLY A 31 15.49 -14.98 -15.78
C GLY A 31 16.00 -16.30 -15.22
N TYR A 32 16.54 -17.13 -16.11
CA TYR A 32 17.14 -18.42 -15.74
C TYR A 32 18.54 -18.51 -16.31
N PHE A 33 19.51 -18.82 -15.45
CA PHE A 33 20.88 -19.11 -15.87
C PHE A 33 21.31 -20.46 -15.29
N LYS A 34 21.72 -21.40 -16.16
CA LYS A 34 22.11 -22.77 -15.76
C LYS A 34 21.09 -23.47 -14.83
N ARG A 35 19.78 -23.29 -15.09
CA ARG A 35 18.64 -23.81 -14.30
C ARG A 35 18.45 -23.17 -12.91
N GLN A 36 19.19 -22.12 -12.58
CA GLN A 36 18.98 -21.31 -11.38
C GLN A 36 18.14 -20.08 -11.72
N VAL A 37 17.15 -19.76 -10.88
CA VAL A 37 16.34 -18.54 -11.01
C VAL A 37 17.20 -17.34 -10.62
N VAL A 38 17.16 -16.29 -11.43
CA VAL A 38 17.88 -15.03 -11.16
C VAL A 38 16.90 -13.86 -11.16
N PHE A 39 16.91 -13.09 -10.09
CA PHE A 39 16.14 -11.87 -9.89
C PHE A 39 16.98 -10.64 -10.22
N ILE A 40 16.49 -9.80 -11.14
CA ILE A 40 17.26 -8.72 -11.76
C ILE A 40 16.43 -7.44 -11.77
N PRO A 41 16.48 -6.61 -10.71
CA PRO A 41 15.81 -5.32 -10.67
C PRO A 41 16.21 -4.43 -11.86
N GLY A 42 15.23 -3.74 -12.46
CA GLY A 42 15.43 -2.85 -13.60
C GLY A 42 15.48 -3.52 -14.98
N ALA A 43 15.40 -4.85 -15.04
CA ALA A 43 15.31 -5.61 -16.29
C ALA A 43 13.85 -5.95 -16.62
N LEU A 44 13.46 -5.83 -17.89
CA LEU A 44 12.07 -6.00 -18.34
C LEU A 44 11.88 -7.29 -19.16
N PRO A 45 10.66 -7.87 -19.21
CA PRO A 45 10.38 -9.05 -20.02
C PRO A 45 10.73 -8.83 -21.49
N GLY A 46 11.26 -9.89 -22.13
CA GLY A 46 11.70 -9.85 -23.52
C GLY A 46 13.09 -9.26 -23.74
N GLU A 47 13.73 -8.71 -22.70
CA GLU A 47 15.08 -8.18 -22.79
C GLU A 47 16.16 -9.26 -22.75
N GLU A 48 17.26 -8.96 -23.43
CA GLU A 48 18.53 -9.66 -23.27
C GLU A 48 19.50 -8.74 -22.54
N VAL A 49 19.92 -9.13 -21.33
CA VAL A 49 20.80 -8.33 -20.50
C VAL A 49 22.06 -9.10 -20.13
N VAL A 50 23.15 -8.36 -19.91
CA VAL A 50 24.30 -8.87 -19.16
C VAL A 50 24.07 -8.49 -17.70
N ALA A 51 23.93 -9.51 -16.85
CA ALA A 51 23.72 -9.34 -15.42
C ALA A 51 25.01 -9.64 -14.65
N GLU A 52 25.18 -9.02 -13.47
CA GLU A 52 26.25 -9.32 -12.51
C GLU A 52 25.63 -9.83 -11.20
N THR A 53 25.98 -11.04 -10.78
CA THR A 53 25.50 -11.62 -9.51
C THR A 53 25.88 -10.74 -8.33
N THR A 54 24.91 -10.35 -7.52
CA THR A 54 25.13 -9.57 -6.28
C THR A 54 24.98 -10.44 -5.04
N LYS A 55 24.07 -11.42 -5.05
CA LYS A 55 23.80 -12.31 -3.92
C LYS A 55 23.36 -13.68 -4.39
N ILE A 56 23.75 -14.71 -3.65
CA ILE A 56 23.38 -16.10 -3.93
C ILE A 56 22.66 -16.64 -2.70
N GLN A 57 21.53 -17.28 -2.94
CA GLN A 57 20.73 -17.94 -1.91
C GLN A 57 20.39 -19.37 -2.36
N ARG A 58 19.83 -20.18 -1.45
CA ARG A 58 19.39 -21.53 -1.78
C ARG A 58 18.23 -21.45 -2.78
N GLY A 59 18.46 -21.89 -4.02
CA GLY A 59 17.44 -22.01 -5.07
C GLY A 59 17.30 -20.78 -5.99
N PHE A 60 17.91 -19.63 -5.66
CA PHE A 60 17.88 -18.44 -6.51
C PHE A 60 19.13 -17.57 -6.32
N ALA A 61 19.34 -16.64 -7.26
CA ALA A 61 20.35 -15.59 -7.14
C ALA A 61 19.71 -14.22 -7.39
N GLU A 62 20.33 -13.17 -6.85
CA GLU A 62 20.04 -11.79 -7.17
C GLU A 62 21.19 -11.23 -8.01
N ALA A 63 20.87 -10.42 -9.00
CA ALA A 63 21.85 -9.78 -9.87
C ALA A 63 21.41 -8.36 -10.21
N LYS A 64 22.35 -7.55 -10.70
CA LYS A 64 22.08 -6.21 -11.23
C LYS A 64 22.34 -6.16 -12.74
N VAL A 65 21.61 -5.33 -13.45
CA VAL A 65 21.85 -5.07 -14.88
C VAL A 65 23.19 -4.36 -15.05
N LYS A 66 24.11 -4.94 -15.83
CA LYS A 66 25.35 -4.27 -16.27
C LYS A 66 25.18 -3.62 -17.62
N LYS A 67 24.48 -4.29 -18.53
CA LYS A 67 24.23 -3.80 -19.89
C LYS A 67 22.95 -4.43 -20.45
N VAL A 68 22.08 -3.61 -21.02
CA VAL A 68 20.97 -4.09 -21.85
C VAL A 68 21.49 -4.28 -23.28
N ARG A 69 21.44 -5.52 -23.81
CA ARG A 69 21.84 -5.83 -25.19
C ARG A 69 20.68 -5.65 -26.17
N LYS A 70 19.50 -6.09 -25.76
CA LYS A 70 18.23 -5.91 -26.48
C LYS A 70 17.21 -5.36 -25.51
N ALA A 71 16.83 -4.10 -25.71
CA ALA A 71 15.83 -3.44 -24.89
C ALA A 71 14.41 -3.87 -25.30
N SER A 72 13.49 -3.89 -24.34
CA SER A 72 12.07 -4.07 -24.61
C SER A 72 11.54 -2.86 -25.39
N PRO A 73 10.64 -3.03 -26.36
CA PRO A 73 9.98 -1.89 -27.03
C PRO A 73 9.18 -1.02 -26.05
N HIS A 74 8.83 -1.57 -24.89
CA HIS A 74 8.09 -0.92 -23.81
C HIS A 74 8.99 -0.18 -22.81
N ARG A 75 10.33 -0.25 -22.98
CA ARG A 75 11.26 0.44 -22.09
C ARG A 75 11.20 1.95 -22.35
N VAL A 76 11.01 2.72 -21.28
CA VAL A 76 11.09 4.17 -21.29
C VAL A 76 12.19 4.65 -20.34
N LYS A 77 12.67 5.88 -20.54
CA LYS A 77 13.55 6.52 -19.56
C LYS A 77 12.72 6.94 -18.36
N ALA A 78 13.08 6.44 -17.17
CA ALA A 78 12.43 6.85 -15.93
C ALA A 78 12.59 8.37 -15.74
N PRO A 79 11.48 9.13 -15.57
CA PRO A 79 11.56 10.58 -15.48
C PRO A 79 12.07 11.08 -14.13
N CYS A 80 11.95 10.28 -13.06
CA CYS A 80 12.42 10.65 -11.74
C CYS A 80 13.97 10.61 -11.65
N PRO A 81 14.63 11.70 -11.25
CA PRO A 81 16.10 11.78 -11.24
C PRO A 81 16.76 10.85 -10.21
N VAL A 82 16.01 10.42 -9.18
CA VAL A 82 16.51 9.53 -8.10
C VAL A 82 15.92 8.12 -8.19
N TYR A 83 15.35 7.75 -9.35
CA TYR A 83 14.66 6.48 -9.56
C TYR A 83 15.50 5.25 -9.16
N GLU A 84 16.74 5.19 -9.64
CA GLU A 84 17.66 4.06 -9.41
C GLU A 84 18.09 3.89 -7.94
N GLU A 85 17.95 4.94 -7.12
CA GLU A 85 18.45 4.93 -5.74
C GLU A 85 17.32 4.86 -4.70
N CYS A 86 16.22 5.57 -4.94
CA CYS A 86 15.16 5.83 -3.97
C CYS A 86 14.42 4.56 -3.52
N GLY A 87 14.27 3.57 -4.41
CA GLY A 87 13.56 2.32 -4.13
C GLY A 87 12.05 2.45 -3.91
N GLY A 88 11.48 3.66 -3.96
CA GLY A 88 10.04 3.91 -3.79
C GLY A 88 9.18 3.59 -5.01
N CYS A 89 9.78 3.46 -6.19
CA CYS A 89 9.12 3.05 -7.44
C CYS A 89 9.97 1.95 -8.10
N GLN A 90 9.32 0.99 -8.76
CA GLN A 90 10.00 -0.16 -9.38
C GLN A 90 9.76 -0.26 -10.88
N LEU A 91 8.78 0.47 -11.43
CA LEU A 91 8.34 0.30 -12.82
C LEU A 91 8.38 1.58 -13.68
N GLN A 92 9.01 2.67 -13.23
CA GLN A 92 9.05 3.93 -14.03
C GLN A 92 9.80 3.80 -15.37
N HIS A 93 10.59 2.74 -15.54
CA HIS A 93 11.32 2.44 -16.77
C HIS A 93 10.50 1.59 -17.76
N LEU A 94 9.23 1.33 -17.46
CA LEU A 94 8.26 0.62 -18.29
C LEU A 94 7.14 1.59 -18.68
N ASP A 95 6.69 1.58 -19.93
CA ASP A 95 5.55 2.41 -20.33
C ASP A 95 4.29 2.04 -19.52
N TYR A 96 3.41 3.02 -19.31
CA TYR A 96 2.32 2.84 -18.34
C TYR A 96 1.29 1.78 -18.77
N LYS A 97 1.01 1.67 -20.07
CA LYS A 97 0.09 0.65 -20.59
C LYS A 97 0.66 -0.74 -20.30
N GLU A 98 1.96 -0.91 -20.53
CA GLU A 98 2.63 -2.17 -20.23
C GLU A 98 2.76 -2.41 -18.72
N GLN A 99 2.84 -1.38 -17.86
CA GLN A 99 2.72 -1.57 -16.41
C GLN A 99 1.40 -2.25 -16.03
N LEU A 100 0.28 -1.86 -16.65
CA LEU A 100 -1.04 -2.48 -16.39
C LEU A 100 -1.09 -3.94 -16.84
N ASN A 101 -0.52 -4.25 -18.02
CA ASN A 101 -0.40 -5.61 -18.53
C ASN A 101 0.44 -6.49 -17.60
N GLN A 102 1.60 -5.98 -17.17
CA GLN A 102 2.49 -6.71 -16.27
C GLN A 102 1.89 -6.90 -14.87
N LYS A 103 1.09 -5.94 -14.36
CA LYS A 103 0.35 -6.14 -13.11
C LYS A 103 -0.69 -7.25 -13.24
N ARG A 104 -1.39 -7.33 -14.36
CA ARG A 104 -2.30 -8.46 -14.65
C ARG A 104 -1.51 -9.77 -14.69
N ASP A 105 -0.38 -9.79 -15.39
CA ASP A 105 0.48 -10.97 -15.50
C ASP A 105 0.97 -11.46 -14.13
N ILE A 106 1.36 -10.55 -13.22
CA ILE A 106 1.70 -10.92 -11.82
C ILE A 106 0.54 -11.63 -11.12
N VAL A 107 -0.70 -11.18 -11.35
CA VAL A 107 -1.89 -11.84 -10.80
C VAL A 107 -2.09 -13.20 -11.43
N VAL A 108 -2.02 -13.31 -12.77
CA VAL A 108 -2.08 -14.58 -13.49
C VAL A 108 -1.08 -15.56 -12.89
N GLN A 109 0.22 -15.23 -12.90
CA GLN A 109 1.30 -16.06 -12.35
C GLN A 109 1.03 -16.53 -10.91
N ALA A 110 0.45 -15.68 -10.07
CA ALA A 110 0.12 -16.05 -8.69
C ALA A 110 -0.97 -17.13 -8.65
N PHE A 111 -2.00 -17.03 -9.49
CA PHE A 111 -3.05 -18.03 -9.62
C PHE A 111 -2.56 -19.32 -10.31
N GLU A 112 -1.70 -19.23 -11.32
CA GLU A 112 -1.09 -20.38 -12.00
C GLU A 112 -0.44 -21.34 -10.99
N LYS A 113 0.29 -20.79 -10.02
CA LYS A 113 1.00 -21.54 -8.98
C LYS A 113 0.08 -22.46 -8.15
N TYR A 114 -1.18 -22.08 -7.93
CA TYR A 114 -2.12 -22.83 -7.10
C TYR A 114 -3.18 -23.59 -7.91
N MET A 115 -3.46 -23.16 -9.14
CA MET A 115 -4.63 -23.61 -9.90
C MET A 115 -4.35 -23.94 -11.36
N ASN A 116 -3.07 -24.06 -11.76
CA ASN A 116 -2.62 -24.49 -13.10
C ASN A 116 -3.39 -23.80 -14.25
N ASN A 117 -3.47 -22.46 -14.22
CA ASN A 117 -4.02 -21.58 -15.26
C ASN A 117 -5.54 -21.65 -15.48
N SER A 118 -6.28 -22.40 -14.65
CA SER A 118 -7.74 -22.56 -14.80
C SER A 118 -8.57 -21.27 -14.68
N LEU A 119 -7.98 -20.16 -14.23
CA LEU A 119 -8.66 -18.88 -14.01
C LEU A 119 -8.13 -17.73 -14.87
N GLU A 120 -7.20 -17.95 -15.80
CA GLU A 120 -6.58 -16.86 -16.56
C GLU A 120 -7.61 -16.00 -17.31
N GLU A 121 -8.59 -16.63 -17.96
CA GLU A 121 -9.67 -15.96 -18.68
C GLU A 121 -10.59 -15.13 -17.77
N LYS A 122 -10.64 -15.48 -16.48
CA LYS A 122 -11.44 -14.78 -15.45
C LYS A 122 -10.68 -13.60 -14.84
N ILE A 123 -9.38 -13.48 -15.08
CA ILE A 123 -8.56 -12.34 -14.65
C ILE A 123 -8.67 -11.23 -15.70
N ARG A 124 -9.39 -10.17 -15.34
CA ARG A 124 -9.67 -9.02 -16.20
C ARG A 124 -8.43 -8.13 -16.41
N PRO A 125 -8.43 -7.24 -17.42
CA PRO A 125 -7.43 -6.19 -17.56
C PRO A 125 -7.35 -5.31 -16.31
N THR A 126 -6.14 -4.94 -15.89
CA THR A 126 -5.92 -4.07 -14.72
C THR A 126 -6.58 -2.70 -14.94
N LEU A 127 -7.40 -2.24 -14.00
CA LEU A 127 -7.91 -0.87 -14.00
C LEU A 127 -6.79 0.09 -13.64
N GLY A 128 -6.50 1.04 -14.55
CA GLY A 128 -5.43 2.03 -14.39
C GLY A 128 -5.92 3.41 -13.95
N MET A 129 -4.97 4.33 -13.81
CA MET A 129 -5.20 5.77 -13.68
C MET A 129 -5.07 6.46 -15.03
N GLU A 130 -5.90 7.48 -15.27
CA GLU A 130 -5.72 8.35 -16.45
C GLU A 130 -4.40 9.12 -16.36
N ASN A 131 -4.12 9.70 -15.19
CA ASN A 131 -2.85 10.37 -14.89
C ASN A 131 -2.12 9.65 -13.74
N PRO A 132 -1.12 8.79 -14.01
CA PRO A 132 -0.46 7.96 -13.01
C PRO A 132 0.52 8.71 -12.09
N TRP A 133 0.41 10.04 -11.99
CA TRP A 133 1.33 10.91 -11.24
C TRP A 133 0.58 11.71 -10.17
N HIS A 134 1.32 12.20 -9.17
CA HIS A 134 0.80 13.06 -8.09
C HIS A 134 -0.37 12.49 -7.26
N TYR A 135 -0.56 11.18 -7.26
CA TYR A 135 -1.69 10.52 -6.63
C TYR A 135 -1.51 10.31 -5.11
N ARG A 136 -0.27 10.26 -4.60
CA ARG A 136 -0.04 10.00 -3.17
C ARG A 136 -0.41 11.21 -2.33
N ASN A 137 -1.43 11.04 -1.49
CA ASN A 137 -1.94 12.09 -0.59
C ASN A 137 -1.12 12.25 0.71
N LYS A 138 -0.18 11.34 0.99
CA LYS A 138 0.68 11.39 2.18
C LYS A 138 2.13 11.04 1.85
N SER A 139 3.03 11.86 2.36
CA SER A 139 4.48 11.67 2.30
C SER A 139 5.07 11.53 3.69
N GLN A 140 6.10 10.70 3.82
CA GLN A 140 6.85 10.49 5.06
C GLN A 140 8.33 10.47 4.71
N LEU A 141 9.01 11.60 4.90
CA LEU A 141 10.40 11.77 4.48
C LEU A 141 11.28 11.99 5.70
N GLN A 142 12.32 11.16 5.81
CA GLN A 142 13.32 11.29 6.86
C GLN A 142 14.09 12.59 6.66
N VAL A 143 14.43 13.24 7.76
CA VAL A 143 15.21 14.48 7.77
C VAL A 143 16.63 14.15 8.18
N GLY A 144 17.60 14.69 7.44
CA GLY A 144 19.01 14.56 7.77
C GLY A 144 19.80 15.79 7.39
N ARG A 145 21.12 15.69 7.49
CA ARG A 145 22.07 16.72 7.04
C ARG A 145 23.07 16.14 6.07
N LYS A 146 23.37 16.91 5.02
CA LYS A 146 24.46 16.65 4.06
C LYS A 146 25.14 17.98 3.74
N ASP A 147 26.45 18.06 3.98
CA ASP A 147 27.26 19.26 3.72
C ASP A 147 26.63 20.53 4.32
N GLU A 148 26.29 20.47 5.61
CA GLU A 148 25.56 21.48 6.40
C GLU A 148 24.12 21.80 5.99
N LYS A 149 23.64 21.32 4.84
CA LYS A 149 22.27 21.52 4.40
C LYS A 149 21.33 20.48 4.98
N VAL A 150 20.13 20.92 5.35
CA VAL A 150 19.05 19.99 5.71
C VAL A 150 18.58 19.29 4.43
N ILE A 151 18.48 17.97 4.47
CA ILE A 151 17.96 17.15 3.37
C ILE A 151 16.75 16.35 3.84
N THR A 152 15.87 16.01 2.89
CA THR A 152 14.65 15.23 3.17
C THR A 152 14.51 14.12 2.15
N GLY A 153 14.31 12.88 2.57
CA GLY A 153 14.07 11.81 1.61
C GLY A 153 13.86 10.44 2.23
N LEU A 154 14.24 9.42 1.47
CA LEU A 154 14.15 8.02 1.86
C LEU A 154 15.54 7.42 1.97
N TYR A 155 15.64 6.36 2.77
CA TYR A 155 16.86 5.57 2.79
C TYR A 155 16.98 4.77 1.50
N LYS A 156 18.19 4.74 0.94
CA LYS A 156 18.54 3.87 -0.19
C LYS A 156 18.18 2.42 0.14
N GLN A 157 17.74 1.67 -0.87
CA GLN A 157 17.43 0.25 -0.73
C GLN A 157 18.55 -0.50 0.02
N ASN A 158 18.16 -1.26 1.05
CA ASN A 158 19.06 -2.05 1.91
C ASN A 158 20.18 -1.23 2.58
N SER A 159 19.93 0.04 2.88
CA SER A 159 20.89 0.95 3.50
C SER A 159 20.21 1.93 4.46
N HIS A 160 21.00 2.59 5.32
CA HIS A 160 20.59 3.76 6.13
C HIS A 160 21.15 5.06 5.54
N GLN A 161 21.58 5.03 4.27
CA GLN A 161 22.02 6.21 3.56
C GLN A 161 20.80 6.99 3.05
N LEU A 162 20.61 8.19 3.58
CA LEU A 162 19.53 9.08 3.18
C LEU A 162 19.82 9.69 1.80
N ILE A 163 18.88 9.53 0.87
CA ILE A 163 18.90 10.17 -0.45
C ILE A 163 18.12 11.47 -0.34
N ASP A 164 18.66 12.57 -0.87
CA ASP A 164 17.92 13.83 -0.93
C ASP A 164 16.85 13.76 -2.03
N ILE A 165 15.58 13.82 -1.62
CA ILE A 165 14.43 13.85 -2.52
C ILE A 165 13.89 15.27 -2.50
N ALA A 166 14.37 16.09 -3.44
CA ALA A 166 13.89 17.47 -3.61
C ALA A 166 12.42 17.53 -4.09
N HIS A 167 12.01 16.55 -4.89
CA HIS A 167 10.66 16.44 -5.45
C HIS A 167 10.33 14.98 -5.74
N CYS A 168 9.14 14.51 -5.34
CA CYS A 168 8.66 13.16 -5.65
C CYS A 168 7.48 13.22 -6.61
N MET A 169 7.64 12.69 -7.82
CA MET A 169 6.63 12.82 -8.90
C MET A 169 5.30 12.10 -8.61
N ILE A 170 5.33 11.04 -7.79
CA ILE A 170 4.10 10.32 -7.39
C ILE A 170 3.40 10.97 -6.19
N GLN A 171 4.07 11.90 -5.48
CA GLN A 171 3.47 12.63 -4.37
C GLN A 171 2.65 13.81 -4.89
N HIS A 172 1.53 14.07 -4.22
CA HIS A 172 0.68 15.21 -4.52
C HIS A 172 1.49 16.51 -4.46
N LYS A 173 1.15 17.48 -5.31
CA LYS A 173 1.90 18.74 -5.41
C LYS A 173 1.92 19.49 -4.08
N ALA A 174 0.80 19.49 -3.35
CA ALA A 174 0.69 20.13 -2.04
C ALA A 174 1.61 19.51 -0.97
N THR A 175 1.78 18.18 -0.96
CA THR A 175 2.65 17.51 0.02
C THR A 175 4.13 17.72 -0.30
N ASN A 176 4.49 17.74 -1.59
CA ASN A 176 5.83 18.15 -2.04
C ASN A 176 6.17 19.59 -1.60
N GLU A 177 5.30 20.56 -1.90
CA GLU A 177 5.54 21.96 -1.52
C GLU A 177 5.58 22.15 0.01
N ALA A 178 4.68 21.49 0.76
CA ALA A 178 4.72 21.48 2.22
C ALA A 178 6.05 20.99 2.77
N THR A 179 6.56 19.89 2.23
CA THR A 179 7.85 19.33 2.66
C THR A 179 8.99 20.31 2.37
N LYS A 180 9.01 20.89 1.16
CA LYS A 180 10.02 21.86 0.73
C LYS A 180 10.03 23.13 1.58
N VAL A 181 8.85 23.66 1.92
CA VAL A 181 8.71 24.82 2.81
C VAL A 181 9.19 24.48 4.22
N VAL A 182 8.70 23.38 4.80
CA VAL A 182 9.08 22.95 6.16
C VAL A 182 10.59 22.70 6.25
N ARG A 183 11.19 22.01 5.27
CA ARG A 183 12.65 21.80 5.19
C ARG A 183 13.42 23.12 5.27
N ARG A 184 13.05 24.11 4.44
CA ARG A 184 13.71 25.42 4.42
C ARG A 184 13.55 26.19 5.73
N ILE A 185 12.37 26.09 6.37
CA ILE A 185 12.13 26.74 7.67
C ILE A 185 12.99 26.10 8.75
N LEU A 186 13.06 24.75 8.82
CA LEU A 186 13.91 24.06 9.78
C LEU A 186 15.38 24.44 9.63
N GLU A 187 15.85 24.59 8.39
CA GLU A 187 17.20 25.07 8.07
C GLU A 187 17.42 26.53 8.51
N LYS A 188 16.51 27.44 8.13
CA LYS A 188 16.55 28.87 8.51
C LYS A 188 16.56 29.08 10.03
N LEU A 189 15.78 28.29 10.76
CA LEU A 189 15.67 28.36 12.22
C LEU A 189 16.75 27.54 12.94
N ASN A 190 17.67 26.93 12.19
CA ASN A 190 18.73 26.04 12.69
C ASN A 190 18.22 24.98 13.67
N VAL A 191 17.06 24.39 13.39
CA VAL A 191 16.48 23.34 14.22
C VAL A 191 17.31 22.08 14.07
N SER A 192 17.63 21.44 15.20
CA SER A 192 18.42 20.20 15.21
C SER A 192 17.69 19.07 14.48
N VAL A 193 18.38 18.40 13.56
CA VAL A 193 17.85 17.23 12.84
C VAL A 193 18.47 15.95 13.36
N TYR A 194 17.73 14.85 13.29
CA TYR A 194 18.16 13.57 13.82
C TYR A 194 19.29 12.96 12.97
N ASN A 195 20.30 12.42 13.64
CA ASN A 195 21.36 11.64 13.04
C ASN A 195 21.28 10.21 13.59
N GLU A 196 20.88 9.26 12.74
CA GLU A 196 20.67 7.87 13.16
C GLU A 196 21.96 7.18 13.64
N LYS A 197 23.12 7.49 13.04
CA LYS A 197 24.42 6.92 13.44
C LYS A 197 24.82 7.39 14.84
N LYS A 198 24.65 8.68 15.13
CA LYS A 198 24.99 9.29 16.44
C LYS A 198 23.86 9.18 17.47
N GLN A 199 22.66 8.80 17.03
CA GLN A 199 21.42 8.76 17.83
C GLN A 199 21.15 10.07 18.57
N LYS A 200 21.45 11.20 17.92
CA LYS A 200 21.30 12.56 18.48
C LYS A 200 20.54 13.44 17.51
N GLY A 201 19.92 14.49 18.05
CA GLY A 201 19.14 15.47 17.29
C GLY A 201 17.64 15.35 17.53
N LEU A 202 16.88 16.28 16.96
CA LEU A 202 15.47 16.47 17.28
C LEU A 202 14.53 15.94 16.19
N VAL A 203 14.49 16.59 15.02
CA VAL A 203 13.52 16.26 13.96
C VAL A 203 13.98 15.03 13.18
N ARG A 204 13.20 13.95 13.24
CA ARG A 204 13.46 12.67 12.55
C ARG A 204 12.84 12.62 11.16
N THR A 205 11.59 13.04 11.06
CA THR A 205 10.77 12.84 9.86
C THR A 205 9.82 14.01 9.71
N ILE A 206 9.62 14.45 8.46
CA ILE A 206 8.52 15.33 8.08
C ILE A 206 7.45 14.44 7.45
N VAL A 207 6.26 14.44 8.04
CA VAL A 207 5.07 13.80 7.47
C VAL A 207 4.16 14.89 6.96
N THR A 208 3.81 14.83 5.68
CA THR A 208 2.86 15.75 5.07
C THR A 208 1.71 14.95 4.50
N ARG A 209 0.49 15.45 4.69
CA ARG A 209 -0.73 14.88 4.13
C ARG A 209 -1.56 15.99 3.53
N THR A 210 -2.24 15.70 2.44
CA THR A 210 -3.26 16.56 1.86
C THR A 210 -4.56 15.78 1.80
N ALA A 211 -5.67 16.43 2.09
CA ALA A 211 -6.96 15.99 1.60
C ALA A 211 -7.13 16.53 0.18
N VAL A 212 -7.34 15.65 -0.78
CA VAL A 212 -7.37 15.97 -2.21
C VAL A 212 -8.61 16.79 -2.54
N GLN A 213 -9.77 16.41 -2.00
CA GLN A 213 -11.04 17.07 -2.32
C GLN A 213 -11.16 18.45 -1.67
N THR A 214 -10.73 18.59 -0.40
CA THR A 214 -10.85 19.86 0.35
C THR A 214 -9.63 20.78 0.17
N GLY A 215 -8.50 20.25 -0.32
CA GLY A 215 -7.24 20.97 -0.43
C GLY A 215 -6.56 21.26 0.91
N GLU A 216 -7.08 20.74 2.02
CA GLU A 216 -6.49 20.93 3.35
C GLU A 216 -5.17 20.18 3.49
N VAL A 217 -4.13 20.86 3.95
CA VAL A 217 -2.81 20.27 4.19
C VAL A 217 -2.54 20.13 5.69
N GLN A 218 -2.02 18.96 6.07
CA GLN A 218 -1.52 18.66 7.40
C GLN A 218 -0.01 18.43 7.36
N VAL A 219 0.70 19.09 8.28
CA VAL A 219 2.14 18.91 8.50
C VAL A 219 2.33 18.32 9.89
N THR A 220 3.08 17.22 9.98
CA THR A 220 3.48 16.61 11.26
C THR A 220 4.99 16.49 11.34
N LEU A 221 5.58 17.07 12.39
CA LEU A 221 6.99 16.84 12.71
C LEU A 221 7.11 15.64 13.65
N ILE A 222 7.90 14.64 13.25
CA ILE A 222 8.29 13.55 14.15
C ILE A 222 9.56 13.96 14.87
N THR A 223 9.52 14.10 16.19
CA THR A 223 10.64 14.57 17.01
C THR A 223 11.06 13.54 18.05
N THR A 224 12.30 13.59 18.51
CA THR A 224 12.79 12.73 19.62
C THR A 224 12.34 13.23 20.99
N LYS A 225 11.94 14.50 21.11
CA LYS A 225 11.53 15.17 22.36
C LYS A 225 10.26 16.00 22.15
N GLU A 226 9.57 16.31 23.24
CA GLU A 226 8.38 17.17 23.25
C GLU A 226 8.74 18.65 22.98
N GLU A 227 9.84 19.13 23.55
CA GLU A 227 10.29 20.51 23.35
C GLU A 227 10.76 20.75 21.91
N LEU A 228 10.13 21.73 21.24
CA LEU A 228 10.50 22.19 19.90
C LEU A 228 11.05 23.62 19.99
N PRO A 229 12.37 23.83 19.80
CA PRO A 229 12.96 25.17 19.76
C PRO A 229 12.35 26.01 18.64
N ASN A 230 12.21 27.31 18.88
CA ASN A 230 11.62 28.26 17.92
C ASN A 230 10.20 27.87 17.46
N ARG A 231 9.44 27.13 18.27
CA ARG A 231 8.09 26.63 17.95
C ARG A 231 7.18 27.71 17.34
N GLU A 232 7.03 28.85 18.01
CA GLU A 232 6.11 29.91 17.56
C GLU A 232 6.55 30.51 16.22
N GLN A 233 7.86 30.71 16.04
CA GLN A 233 8.41 31.20 14.77
C GLN A 233 8.24 30.17 13.64
N PHE A 234 8.43 28.87 13.93
CA PHE A 234 8.18 27.79 12.98
C PHE A 234 6.71 27.79 12.52
N ILE A 235 5.77 27.85 13.46
CA ILE A 235 4.33 27.88 13.18
C ILE A 235 3.98 29.09 12.30
N ALA A 236 4.44 30.28 12.68
CA ALA A 236 4.17 31.52 11.96
C ALA A 236 4.71 31.49 10.52
N GLU A 237 5.94 30.99 10.31
CA GLU A 237 6.54 30.87 8.98
C GLU A 237 5.81 29.85 8.09
N VAL A 238 5.40 28.70 8.64
CA VAL A 238 4.63 27.69 7.89
C VAL A 238 3.29 28.28 7.45
N GLN A 239 2.54 28.90 8.36
CA GLN A 239 1.23 29.48 8.05
C GLN A 239 1.32 30.65 7.06
N LYS A 240 2.37 31.48 7.18
CA LYS A 240 2.62 32.60 6.26
C LYS A 240 2.96 32.12 4.85
N GLN A 241 3.82 31.11 4.71
CA GLN A 241 4.28 30.63 3.40
C GLN A 241 3.30 29.63 2.77
N MET A 242 2.47 28.96 3.57
CA MET A 242 1.48 27.99 3.10
C MET A 242 0.14 28.11 3.83
N PRO A 243 -0.73 29.04 3.41
CA PRO A 243 -2.07 29.20 3.98
C PRO A 243 -2.97 27.97 3.84
N SER A 244 -2.65 27.03 2.93
CA SER A 244 -3.32 25.73 2.78
C SER A 244 -3.03 24.75 3.92
N VAL A 245 -1.97 24.97 4.71
CA VAL A 245 -1.70 24.17 5.91
C VAL A 245 -2.69 24.54 7.00
N LYS A 246 -3.68 23.67 7.20
CA LYS A 246 -4.74 23.84 8.21
C LYS A 246 -4.46 23.09 9.50
N SER A 247 -3.50 22.16 9.52
CA SER A 247 -3.16 21.35 10.69
C SER A 247 -1.65 21.24 10.83
N ILE A 248 -1.09 21.71 11.94
CA ILE A 248 0.33 21.57 12.28
C ILE A 248 0.42 20.75 13.56
N MET A 249 1.05 19.59 13.48
CA MET A 249 1.12 18.60 14.53
C MET A 249 2.58 18.26 14.85
N GLN A 250 2.80 17.76 16.05
CA GLN A 250 4.06 17.16 16.47
C GLN A 250 3.77 15.77 17.01
N ASN A 251 4.59 14.79 16.66
CA ASN A 251 4.53 13.48 17.28
C ASN A 251 5.90 13.08 17.80
N VAL A 252 5.94 12.52 19.01
CA VAL A 252 7.20 12.25 19.71
C VAL A 252 7.53 10.77 19.66
N ASN A 253 8.66 10.47 19.03
CA ASN A 253 9.24 9.13 18.93
C ASN A 253 10.73 9.15 19.26
N TRP A 254 11.04 8.77 20.50
CA TRP A 254 12.41 8.65 21.01
C TRP A 254 13.02 7.25 20.76
N ARG A 255 12.23 6.27 20.33
CA ARG A 255 12.65 4.86 20.25
C ARG A 255 13.54 4.60 19.03
N LYS A 256 14.51 3.69 19.18
CA LYS A 256 15.26 3.09 18.07
C LYS A 256 14.40 2.03 17.39
N THR A 257 13.56 2.46 16.45
CA THR A 257 12.61 1.62 15.73
C THR A 257 12.40 2.14 14.31
N SER A 258 12.01 1.25 13.41
CA SER A 258 11.56 1.58 12.06
C SER A 258 10.15 2.19 12.04
N VAL A 259 9.39 2.06 13.12
CA VAL A 259 8.09 2.72 13.27
C VAL A 259 8.30 4.23 13.33
N ILE A 260 7.61 4.97 12.46
CA ILE A 260 7.78 6.43 12.33
C ILE A 260 7.09 7.17 13.48
N PHE A 261 5.81 6.90 13.71
CA PHE A 261 5.05 7.55 14.77
C PHE A 261 5.32 6.91 16.13
N GLY A 262 5.54 7.74 17.14
CA GLY A 262 5.52 7.34 18.54
C GLY A 262 4.14 7.53 19.15
N ASP A 263 4.08 7.42 20.47
CA ASP A 263 2.81 7.25 21.18
C ASP A 263 2.10 8.57 21.51
N LYS A 264 2.84 9.69 21.53
CA LYS A 264 2.32 11.02 21.89
C LYS A 264 2.24 11.94 20.67
N THR A 265 1.08 12.56 20.46
CA THR A 265 0.85 13.56 19.41
C THR A 265 0.30 14.84 20.04
N PHE A 266 0.88 15.98 19.67
CA PHE A 266 0.50 17.31 20.13
C PHE A 266 0.05 18.16 18.96
N LYS A 267 -1.02 18.92 19.14
CA LYS A 267 -1.38 19.99 18.22
C LYS A 267 -0.46 21.19 18.47
N LEU A 268 0.22 21.63 17.42
CA LEU A 268 1.00 22.87 17.45
C LEU A 268 0.13 24.07 17.09
N ALA A 269 -0.63 23.97 15.98
CA ALA A 269 -1.55 25.01 15.51
C ALA A 269 -2.62 24.46 14.56
N GLY A 270 -3.74 25.17 14.43
CA GLY A 270 -4.81 24.86 13.48
C GLY A 270 -5.76 23.74 13.96
N LYS A 271 -6.22 22.91 13.02
CA LYS A 271 -7.12 21.78 13.26
C LYS A 271 -6.36 20.54 13.74
N GLU A 272 -7.00 19.68 14.54
CA GLU A 272 -6.44 18.38 14.96
C GLU A 272 -6.54 17.31 13.86
N VAL A 273 -7.52 17.46 12.98
CA VAL A 273 -7.81 16.58 11.85
C VAL A 273 -8.05 17.43 10.61
N ILE A 274 -7.73 16.88 9.44
CA ILE A 274 -8.19 17.42 8.15
C ILE A 274 -9.34 16.57 7.63
N GLN A 275 -10.20 17.15 6.79
CA GLN A 275 -11.35 16.45 6.22
C GLN A 275 -11.04 16.01 4.79
N GLU A 276 -11.25 14.73 4.48
CA GLU A 276 -11.15 14.18 3.12
C GLU A 276 -12.47 13.52 2.72
N THR A 277 -12.80 13.56 1.44
CA THR A 277 -14.02 12.95 0.91
C THR A 277 -13.67 11.87 -0.11
N LEU A 278 -14.29 10.71 0.01
CA LEU A 278 -14.31 9.65 -1.00
C LEU A 278 -15.77 9.40 -1.36
N GLY A 279 -16.16 9.64 -2.61
CA GLY A 279 -17.57 9.56 -3.01
C GLY A 279 -18.44 10.41 -2.09
N ASP A 280 -19.44 9.80 -1.47
CA ASP A 280 -20.35 10.48 -0.54
C ASP A 280 -19.89 10.44 0.93
N LEU A 281 -18.77 9.77 1.22
CA LEU A 281 -18.27 9.59 2.59
C LEU A 281 -17.16 10.59 2.90
N SER A 282 -17.31 11.28 4.02
CA SER A 282 -16.28 12.15 4.61
C SER A 282 -15.54 11.49 5.77
N PHE A 283 -14.21 11.64 5.78
CA PHE A 283 -13.30 11.04 6.74
C PHE A 283 -12.44 12.11 7.43
N GLU A 284 -12.32 11.98 8.75
CA GLU A 284 -11.41 12.81 9.55
C GLU A 284 -10.04 12.16 9.64
N LEU A 285 -9.03 12.87 9.13
CA LEU A 285 -7.66 12.38 9.08
C LEU A 285 -6.83 13.06 10.17
N SER A 286 -6.69 12.39 11.31
CA SER A 286 -5.68 12.74 12.32
C SER A 286 -4.27 12.47 11.81
N ALA A 287 -3.27 13.06 12.46
CA ALA A 287 -1.84 12.89 12.10
C ALA A 287 -1.42 11.41 11.96
N ARG A 288 -1.98 10.52 12.80
CA ARG A 288 -1.65 9.10 12.85
C ARG A 288 -2.60 8.21 12.04
N ALA A 289 -3.73 8.74 11.59
CA ALA A 289 -4.77 7.94 10.94
C ALA A 289 -4.22 7.20 9.72
N PHE A 290 -4.56 5.92 9.59
CA PHE A 290 -4.39 5.20 8.34
C PHE A 290 -5.47 5.63 7.36
N PHE A 291 -5.08 5.83 6.10
CA PHE A 291 -5.97 6.16 5.00
C PHE A 291 -5.28 5.77 3.70
N GLN A 292 -6.05 5.37 2.70
CA GLN A 292 -5.50 4.97 1.42
C GLN A 292 -4.69 6.12 0.80
N LEU A 293 -3.50 5.80 0.29
CA LEU A 293 -2.59 6.83 -0.22
C LEU A 293 -3.06 7.40 -1.55
N ASN A 294 -3.91 6.68 -2.29
CA ASN A 294 -4.42 7.07 -3.59
C ASN A 294 -5.96 7.17 -3.54
N PRO A 295 -6.53 8.33 -3.16
CA PRO A 295 -7.98 8.51 -3.06
C PRO A 295 -8.73 8.17 -4.34
N GLU A 296 -8.19 8.53 -5.50
CA GLU A 296 -8.84 8.33 -6.79
C GLU A 296 -8.98 6.84 -7.13
N GLN A 297 -7.91 6.05 -6.97
CA GLN A 297 -7.99 4.60 -7.16
C GLN A 297 -8.70 3.87 -6.01
N THR A 298 -8.83 4.50 -4.84
CA THR A 298 -9.65 3.95 -3.75
C THR A 298 -11.12 3.91 -4.14
N VAL A 299 -11.62 4.98 -4.79
CA VAL A 299 -12.98 5.00 -5.33
C VAL A 299 -13.16 3.87 -6.36
N VAL A 300 -12.22 3.72 -7.30
CA VAL A 300 -12.25 2.63 -8.29
C VAL A 300 -12.29 1.25 -7.63
N LEU A 301 -11.45 1.00 -6.62
CA LEU A 301 -11.39 -0.26 -5.90
C LEU A 301 -12.70 -0.55 -5.15
N TYR A 302 -13.24 0.44 -4.45
CA TYR A 302 -14.46 0.29 -3.65
C TYR A 302 -15.70 0.16 -4.53
N ASP A 303 -15.76 0.88 -5.65
CA ASP A 303 -16.81 0.71 -6.64
C ASP A 303 -16.75 -0.67 -7.31
N GLU A 304 -15.55 -1.21 -7.53
CA GLU A 304 -15.42 -2.58 -7.99
C GLU A 304 -15.86 -3.60 -6.93
N ALA A 305 -15.53 -3.38 -5.66
CA ALA A 305 -16.06 -4.21 -4.56
C ALA A 305 -17.58 -4.13 -4.46
N LYS A 306 -18.17 -2.95 -4.67
CA LYS A 306 -19.62 -2.73 -4.74
C LYS A 306 -20.27 -3.43 -5.92
N LYS A 307 -19.68 -3.36 -7.12
CA LYS A 307 -20.12 -4.11 -8.30
C LYS A 307 -20.04 -5.62 -8.06
N ALA A 308 -18.96 -6.08 -7.44
CA ALA A 308 -18.79 -7.49 -7.08
C ALA A 308 -19.84 -7.93 -6.06
N ALA A 309 -20.18 -7.08 -5.08
CA ALA A 309 -21.21 -7.32 -4.08
C ALA A 309 -22.61 -7.43 -4.68
N ALA A 310 -22.90 -6.67 -5.76
CA ALA A 310 -24.13 -6.75 -6.56
C ALA A 310 -25.42 -6.68 -5.72
N LEU A 311 -25.46 -5.73 -4.78
CA LEU A 311 -26.53 -5.58 -3.80
C LEU A 311 -27.78 -4.92 -4.42
N THR A 312 -28.96 -5.30 -3.94
CA THR A 312 -30.26 -4.75 -4.38
C THR A 312 -31.01 -4.01 -3.28
N GLY A 313 -30.47 -3.98 -2.05
CA GLY A 313 -31.10 -3.39 -0.86
C GLY A 313 -31.57 -4.41 0.16
N ASP A 314 -31.62 -5.70 -0.19
CA ASP A 314 -32.19 -6.77 0.65
C ASP A 314 -31.11 -7.62 1.35
N GLU A 315 -29.86 -7.52 0.90
CA GLU A 315 -28.79 -8.39 1.35
C GLU A 315 -28.26 -8.00 2.73
N LYS A 316 -27.98 -9.04 3.53
CA LYS A 316 -27.21 -8.94 4.77
C LYS A 316 -25.73 -9.11 4.48
N ILE A 317 -24.92 -8.14 4.86
CA ILE A 317 -23.49 -8.09 4.54
C ILE A 317 -22.66 -8.25 5.80
N VAL A 318 -21.58 -9.02 5.68
CA VAL A 318 -20.47 -8.98 6.63
C VAL A 318 -19.28 -8.28 6.00
N ASP A 319 -18.72 -7.31 6.72
CA ASP A 319 -17.42 -6.68 6.43
C ASP A 319 -16.39 -7.21 7.46
N ALA A 320 -15.62 -8.22 7.07
CA ALA A 320 -14.61 -8.82 7.93
C ALA A 320 -13.24 -8.20 7.67
N TYR A 321 -12.49 -7.92 8.76
CA TYR A 321 -11.32 -7.03 8.76
C TYR A 321 -11.71 -5.59 8.42
N CYS A 322 -12.86 -5.14 8.93
CA CYS A 322 -13.45 -3.87 8.50
C CYS A 322 -12.61 -2.64 8.86
N GLY A 323 -11.64 -2.76 9.78
CA GLY A 323 -10.91 -1.62 10.32
C GLY A 323 -11.87 -0.54 10.82
N VAL A 324 -11.79 0.64 10.21
CA VAL A 324 -12.66 1.80 10.52
C VAL A 324 -13.98 1.82 9.73
N GLY A 325 -14.34 0.70 9.10
CA GLY A 325 -15.60 0.45 8.41
C GLY A 325 -15.69 1.01 6.99
N THR A 326 -14.58 1.36 6.33
CA THR A 326 -14.61 2.06 5.03
C THR A 326 -15.40 1.32 3.96
N ILE A 327 -15.17 0.01 3.80
CA ILE A 327 -15.84 -0.79 2.76
C ILE A 327 -17.30 -1.05 3.15
N GLY A 328 -17.56 -1.50 4.39
CA GLY A 328 -18.91 -1.71 4.87
C GLY A 328 -19.80 -0.47 4.77
N LEU A 329 -19.26 0.72 5.07
CA LEU A 329 -19.98 2.00 4.89
C LEU A 329 -20.19 2.34 3.42
N TRP A 330 -19.25 2.00 2.54
CA TRP A 330 -19.40 2.18 1.08
C TRP A 330 -20.56 1.38 0.50
N LEU A 331 -20.85 0.22 1.10
CA LEU A 331 -21.92 -0.70 0.71
C LEU A 331 -23.23 -0.46 1.43
N ALA A 332 -23.23 0.32 2.52
CA ALA A 332 -24.35 0.40 3.46
C ALA A 332 -25.63 0.99 2.84
N ASN A 333 -25.53 1.87 1.85
CA ASN A 333 -26.72 2.44 1.18
C ASN A 333 -27.52 1.40 0.38
N ASP A 334 -26.88 0.33 -0.09
CA ASP A 334 -27.51 -0.69 -0.94
C ASP A 334 -27.70 -2.01 -0.19
N ALA A 335 -27.56 -2.02 1.13
CA ALA A 335 -27.65 -3.22 1.97
C ALA A 335 -28.81 -3.13 2.95
N ALA A 336 -29.46 -4.26 3.24
CA ALA A 336 -30.45 -4.32 4.31
C ALA A 336 -29.81 -4.12 5.68
N GLU A 337 -28.65 -4.75 5.91
CA GLU A 337 -27.87 -4.61 7.14
C GLU A 337 -26.40 -4.94 6.88
N VAL A 338 -25.48 -4.15 7.43
CA VAL A 338 -24.04 -4.39 7.40
C VAL A 338 -23.53 -4.72 8.80
N ARG A 339 -22.83 -5.84 8.96
CA ARG A 339 -22.13 -6.20 10.19
C ARG A 339 -20.62 -6.25 9.99
N GLY A 340 -19.90 -5.31 10.60
CA GLY A 340 -18.45 -5.22 10.54
C GLY A 340 -17.75 -5.80 11.77
N MET A 341 -16.57 -6.38 11.59
CA MET A 341 -15.72 -6.80 12.73
C MET A 341 -14.24 -6.66 12.44
N ASP A 342 -13.50 -6.33 13.50
CA ASP A 342 -12.05 -6.17 13.52
C ASP A 342 -11.52 -6.46 14.92
N VAL A 343 -10.25 -6.87 15.01
CA VAL A 343 -9.59 -7.18 16.28
C VAL A 343 -9.13 -5.93 17.03
N ILE A 344 -9.04 -4.77 16.35
CA ILE A 344 -8.58 -3.51 16.93
C ILE A 344 -9.78 -2.73 17.52
N PRO A 345 -9.92 -2.62 18.85
CA PRO A 345 -11.05 -1.95 19.48
C PRO A 345 -11.21 -0.48 19.06
N GLU A 346 -10.09 0.24 18.90
CA GLU A 346 -10.09 1.64 18.48
C GLU A 346 -10.64 1.82 17.07
N ALA A 347 -10.29 0.89 16.16
CA ALA A 347 -10.80 0.91 14.78
C ALA A 347 -12.31 0.71 14.75
N ILE A 348 -12.85 -0.20 15.58
CA ILE A 348 -14.28 -0.43 15.72
C ILE A 348 -15.00 0.77 16.37
N ALA A 349 -14.40 1.41 17.36
CA ALA A 349 -14.94 2.64 17.93
C ALA A 349 -15.05 3.74 16.85
N ASP A 350 -14.05 3.87 15.99
CA ASP A 350 -14.05 4.81 14.88
C ASP A 350 -15.04 4.40 13.78
N ALA A 351 -15.20 3.11 13.48
CA ALA A 351 -16.24 2.61 12.57
C ALA A 351 -17.65 3.01 13.02
N ARG A 352 -17.95 2.86 14.31
CA ARG A 352 -19.24 3.30 14.89
C ARG A 352 -19.43 4.81 14.81
N LYS A 353 -18.36 5.61 15.03
CA LYS A 353 -18.41 7.07 14.87
C LYS A 353 -18.64 7.46 13.41
N ASN A 354 -17.96 6.80 12.47
CA ASN A 354 -18.11 7.04 11.04
C ASN A 354 -19.53 6.72 10.57
N ALA A 355 -20.09 5.57 10.99
CA ALA A 355 -21.48 5.21 10.72
C ALA A 355 -22.46 6.28 11.23
N LYS A 356 -22.34 6.67 12.51
CA LYS A 356 -23.18 7.71 13.12
C LYS A 356 -23.05 9.05 12.42
N ARG A 357 -21.84 9.44 12.03
CA ARG A 357 -21.55 10.71 11.33
C ARG A 357 -22.29 10.80 10.00
N HIS A 358 -22.34 9.69 9.27
CA HIS A 358 -22.99 9.60 7.96
C HIS A 358 -24.46 9.20 8.04
N GLY A 359 -25.02 9.09 9.25
CA GLY A 359 -26.43 8.76 9.46
C GLY A 359 -26.80 7.31 9.18
N PHE A 360 -25.83 6.40 9.07
CA PHE A 360 -26.11 4.98 8.87
C PHE A 360 -26.70 4.36 10.13
N THR A 361 -27.91 3.81 9.99
CA THR A 361 -28.64 3.11 11.06
C THR A 361 -28.69 1.60 10.86
N ASN A 362 -28.36 1.12 9.65
CA ASN A 362 -28.34 -0.28 9.25
C ASN A 362 -26.97 -0.94 9.43
N THR A 363 -26.05 -0.33 10.18
CA THR A 363 -24.69 -0.87 10.40
C THR A 363 -24.47 -1.27 11.85
N LYS A 364 -23.82 -2.41 12.09
CA LYS A 364 -23.39 -2.86 13.42
C LYS A 364 -21.93 -3.28 13.39
N TYR A 365 -21.14 -2.83 14.36
CA TYR A 365 -19.71 -3.14 14.43
C TYR A 365 -19.36 -3.81 15.74
N GLU A 366 -18.53 -4.85 15.69
CA GLU A 366 -18.10 -5.62 16.85
C GLU A 366 -16.59 -5.82 16.87
N THR A 367 -16.02 -5.79 18.08
CA THR A 367 -14.60 -6.09 18.28
C THR A 367 -14.41 -7.58 18.45
N GLY A 368 -13.49 -8.17 17.70
CA GLY A 368 -13.15 -9.59 17.80
C GLY A 368 -12.90 -10.22 16.44
N LYS A 369 -12.62 -11.52 16.46
CA LYS A 369 -12.28 -12.24 15.23
C LYS A 369 -13.52 -12.69 14.48
N ALA A 370 -13.44 -12.73 13.16
CA ALA A 370 -14.55 -13.14 12.31
C ALA A 370 -14.98 -14.61 12.56
N GLU A 371 -14.05 -15.52 12.87
CA GLU A 371 -14.38 -16.91 13.25
C GLU A 371 -15.11 -17.04 14.60
N GLN A 372 -15.19 -15.97 15.39
CA GLN A 372 -15.96 -15.92 16.63
C GLN A 372 -17.35 -15.32 16.40
N TRP A 373 -17.41 -14.21 15.65
CA TRP A 373 -18.66 -13.46 15.43
C TRP A 373 -19.58 -14.12 14.40
N LEU A 374 -19.05 -14.62 13.28
CA LEU A 374 -19.85 -15.23 12.23
C LEU A 374 -20.70 -16.42 12.75
N PRO A 375 -20.13 -17.43 13.44
CA PRO A 375 -20.93 -18.54 13.96
C PRO A 375 -21.96 -18.08 15.01
N LYS A 376 -21.63 -17.05 15.80
CA LYS A 376 -22.54 -16.50 16.81
C LYS A 376 -23.77 -15.87 16.16
N TRP A 377 -23.59 -14.98 15.17
CA TRP A 377 -24.72 -14.35 14.48
C TRP A 377 -25.59 -15.39 13.76
N VAL A 378 -24.98 -16.41 13.16
CA VAL A 378 -25.72 -17.51 12.52
C VAL A 378 -26.60 -18.27 13.52
N LYS A 379 -26.10 -18.53 14.74
CA LYS A 379 -26.89 -19.15 15.83
C LYS A 379 -28.00 -18.25 16.33
N GLU A 380 -27.80 -16.93 16.30
CA GLU A 380 -28.81 -15.91 16.64
C GLU A 380 -29.85 -15.70 15.52
N GLY A 381 -29.82 -16.51 14.46
CA GLY A 381 -30.77 -16.43 13.34
C GLY A 381 -30.40 -15.41 12.27
N TRP A 382 -29.23 -14.77 12.37
CA TRP A 382 -28.74 -13.82 11.38
C TRP A 382 -27.70 -14.47 10.46
N ARG A 383 -28.01 -14.60 9.18
CA ARG A 383 -27.11 -15.18 8.18
C ARG A 383 -26.74 -14.14 7.12
N PRO A 384 -25.45 -13.98 6.78
CA PRO A 384 -25.05 -13.10 5.70
C PRO A 384 -25.35 -13.72 4.33
N ASP A 385 -25.81 -12.88 3.41
CA ASP A 385 -25.89 -13.18 1.97
C ASP A 385 -24.53 -12.98 1.32
N VAL A 386 -23.81 -11.91 1.71
CA VAL A 386 -22.50 -11.52 1.18
C VAL A 386 -21.51 -11.38 2.32
N ILE A 387 -20.30 -11.91 2.13
CA ILE A 387 -19.15 -11.63 3.00
C ILE A 387 -18.09 -10.88 2.19
N VAL A 388 -17.66 -9.73 2.67
CA VAL A 388 -16.53 -8.97 2.17
C VAL A 388 -15.34 -9.17 3.11
N VAL A 389 -14.16 -9.41 2.54
CA VAL A 389 -12.89 -9.50 3.29
C VAL A 389 -11.84 -8.58 2.67
N ASP A 390 -11.14 -7.80 3.50
CA ASP A 390 -9.95 -7.03 3.14
C ASP A 390 -8.81 -7.34 4.14
N PRO A 391 -8.20 -8.53 4.05
CA PRO A 391 -7.23 -8.98 5.04
C PRO A 391 -5.86 -8.29 4.89
N PRO A 392 -4.98 -8.41 5.89
CA PRO A 392 -3.59 -7.97 5.77
C PRO A 392 -2.84 -8.71 4.64
N ARG A 393 -1.61 -8.25 4.33
CA ARG A 393 -0.73 -8.84 3.28
C ARG A 393 -0.50 -10.35 3.37
N THR A 394 -0.73 -10.96 4.53
CA THR A 394 -0.61 -12.41 4.76
C THR A 394 -1.81 -13.22 4.26
N GLY A 395 -2.91 -12.56 3.88
CA GLY A 395 -4.20 -13.18 3.55
C GLY A 395 -5.07 -13.40 4.79
N CYS A 396 -6.20 -14.08 4.58
CA CYS A 396 -7.11 -14.50 5.63
C CYS A 396 -6.48 -15.54 6.54
N ASP A 397 -6.92 -15.56 7.80
CA ASP A 397 -6.63 -16.68 8.71
C ASP A 397 -7.36 -17.94 8.23
N ASP A 398 -6.71 -19.11 8.31
CA ASP A 398 -7.29 -20.40 7.89
C ASP A 398 -8.66 -20.66 8.55
N LYS A 399 -8.80 -20.28 9.83
CA LYS A 399 -10.05 -20.41 10.59
C LYS A 399 -11.19 -19.58 10.01
N LEU A 400 -10.89 -18.41 9.45
CA LEU A 400 -11.89 -17.60 8.78
C LEU A 400 -12.33 -18.27 7.48
N LEU A 401 -11.39 -18.77 6.67
CA LEU A 401 -11.71 -19.49 5.43
C LEU A 401 -12.60 -20.72 5.71
N GLU A 402 -12.26 -21.51 6.74
CA GLU A 402 -13.10 -22.61 7.21
C GLU A 402 -14.48 -22.13 7.67
N THR A 403 -14.55 -21.00 8.36
CA THR A 403 -15.82 -20.43 8.83
C THR A 403 -16.70 -20.00 7.66
N ILE A 404 -16.15 -19.35 6.64
CA ILE A 404 -16.85 -18.98 5.40
C ILE A 404 -17.39 -20.25 4.73
N LEU A 405 -16.57 -21.30 4.60
CA LEU A 405 -16.98 -22.59 4.02
C LEU A 405 -18.06 -23.32 4.81
N LYS A 406 -18.18 -23.06 6.13
CA LYS A 406 -19.25 -23.59 6.99
C LYS A 406 -20.53 -22.77 6.92
N VAL A 407 -20.42 -21.43 6.96
CA VAL A 407 -21.56 -20.50 6.90
C VAL A 407 -22.21 -20.50 5.52
N LYS A 408 -21.40 -20.64 4.47
CA LYS A 408 -21.80 -20.69 3.06
C LYS A 408 -22.70 -19.51 2.63
N PRO A 409 -22.28 -18.24 2.80
CA PRO A 409 -22.96 -17.10 2.17
C PRO A 409 -23.09 -17.33 0.65
N LYS A 410 -24.06 -16.67 0.02
CA LYS A 410 -24.27 -16.78 -1.44
C LYS A 410 -23.05 -16.27 -2.21
N GLN A 411 -22.37 -15.26 -1.68
CA GLN A 411 -21.25 -14.61 -2.33
C GLN A 411 -20.14 -14.22 -1.34
N VAL A 412 -18.90 -14.23 -1.84
CA VAL A 412 -17.73 -13.69 -1.15
C VAL A 412 -17.06 -12.67 -2.07
N VAL A 413 -16.83 -11.46 -1.55
CA VAL A 413 -16.02 -10.42 -2.21
C VAL A 413 -14.69 -10.34 -1.48
N TYR A 414 -13.60 -10.64 -2.17
CA TYR A 414 -12.26 -10.62 -1.57
C TYR A 414 -11.47 -9.45 -2.15
N VAL A 415 -11.11 -8.48 -1.31
CA VAL A 415 -10.20 -7.38 -1.64
C VAL A 415 -8.79 -7.74 -1.16
N SER A 416 -7.76 -7.57 -1.99
CA SER A 416 -6.39 -7.97 -1.61
C SER A 416 -5.27 -7.19 -2.28
N CYS A 417 -4.31 -6.77 -1.45
CA CYS A 417 -3.06 -6.14 -1.86
C CYS A 417 -1.92 -7.11 -2.22
N ASN A 418 -2.15 -8.43 -2.09
CA ASN A 418 -1.12 -9.45 -2.33
C ASN A 418 -1.66 -10.63 -3.15
N PRO A 419 -1.31 -10.70 -4.45
CA PRO A 419 -1.76 -11.77 -5.34
C PRO A 419 -1.42 -13.19 -4.85
N SER A 420 -0.27 -13.39 -4.19
CA SER A 420 0.16 -14.73 -3.78
C SER A 420 -0.67 -15.29 -2.63
N SER A 421 -1.00 -14.49 -1.62
CA SER A 421 -1.88 -14.93 -0.53
C SER A 421 -3.32 -15.02 -1.00
N LEU A 422 -3.75 -14.09 -1.86
CA LEU A 422 -5.06 -14.15 -2.51
C LEU A 422 -5.29 -15.48 -3.25
N ALA A 423 -4.35 -15.88 -4.12
CA ALA A 423 -4.46 -17.12 -4.88
C ALA A 423 -4.56 -18.37 -3.99
N ARG A 424 -3.78 -18.42 -2.90
CA ARG A 424 -3.87 -19.49 -1.89
C ARG A 424 -5.25 -19.54 -1.25
N ASP A 425 -5.77 -18.39 -0.83
CA ASP A 425 -7.04 -18.33 -0.10
C ASP A 425 -8.23 -18.63 -1.02
N VAL A 426 -8.21 -18.13 -2.26
CA VAL A 426 -9.21 -18.46 -3.28
C VAL A 426 -9.20 -19.96 -3.59
N GLN A 427 -8.03 -20.60 -3.67
CA GLN A 427 -7.92 -22.05 -3.85
C GLN A 427 -8.68 -22.81 -2.74
N ALA A 428 -8.55 -22.35 -1.50
CA ALA A 428 -9.25 -22.95 -0.36
C ALA A 428 -10.77 -22.73 -0.44
N LEU A 429 -11.22 -21.53 -0.85
CA LEU A 429 -12.64 -21.19 -0.99
C LEU A 429 -13.31 -21.95 -2.15
N MET A 430 -12.58 -22.27 -3.21
CA MET A 430 -13.09 -22.99 -4.38
C MET A 430 -13.68 -24.39 -4.10
N LYS A 431 -13.53 -24.90 -2.88
CA LYS A 431 -14.23 -26.09 -2.39
C LYS A 431 -15.75 -25.93 -2.44
N SER A 432 -16.27 -24.74 -2.13
CA SER A 432 -17.72 -24.44 -2.12
C SER A 432 -18.13 -23.30 -3.05
N TYR A 433 -17.15 -22.63 -3.66
CA TYR A 433 -17.37 -21.43 -4.46
C TYR A 433 -16.75 -21.56 -5.86
N GLU A 434 -17.29 -20.80 -6.80
CA GLU A 434 -16.69 -20.54 -8.10
C GLU A 434 -16.22 -19.09 -8.16
N VAL A 435 -15.03 -18.89 -8.70
CA VAL A 435 -14.56 -17.54 -9.03
C VAL A 435 -15.35 -17.08 -10.24
N GLU A 436 -16.07 -15.98 -10.13
CA GLU A 436 -16.74 -15.35 -11.27
C GLU A 436 -15.76 -14.50 -12.06
N TYR A 437 -15.00 -13.64 -11.37
CA TYR A 437 -13.90 -12.88 -11.95
C TYR A 437 -12.91 -12.39 -10.90
N VAL A 438 -11.72 -12.02 -11.38
CA VAL A 438 -10.69 -11.28 -10.64
C VAL A 438 -10.44 -9.97 -11.37
N GLN A 439 -10.54 -8.84 -10.66
CA GLN A 439 -10.29 -7.51 -11.19
C GLN A 439 -9.06 -6.88 -10.51
N PRO A 440 -7.90 -6.87 -11.17
CA PRO A 440 -6.74 -6.13 -10.70
C PRO A 440 -6.98 -4.61 -10.81
N VAL A 441 -6.46 -3.85 -9.85
CA VAL A 441 -6.56 -2.38 -9.78
C VAL A 441 -5.18 -1.81 -9.48
N ASP A 442 -4.76 -0.83 -10.28
CA ASP A 442 -3.51 -0.12 -10.10
C ASP A 442 -3.63 0.98 -9.04
N MET A 443 -3.70 0.57 -7.78
CA MET A 443 -3.73 1.50 -6.65
C MET A 443 -2.44 2.33 -6.52
N PHE A 444 -1.31 1.81 -7.03
CA PHE A 444 0.01 2.43 -6.88
C PHE A 444 0.80 2.39 -8.20
N PRO A 445 0.48 3.30 -9.14
CA PRO A 445 1.21 3.41 -10.39
C PRO A 445 2.73 3.54 -10.16
N HIS A 446 3.51 3.00 -11.10
CA HIS A 446 4.97 2.97 -11.08
C HIS A 446 5.62 2.11 -9.98
N THR A 447 4.80 1.43 -9.18
CA THR A 447 5.24 0.37 -8.25
C THR A 447 4.76 -0.98 -8.76
N ALA A 448 5.35 -2.07 -8.25
CA ALA A 448 4.91 -3.42 -8.59
C ALA A 448 3.63 -3.87 -7.86
N HIS A 449 3.13 -3.07 -6.91
CA HIS A 449 1.93 -3.42 -6.15
C HIS A 449 0.68 -3.41 -7.04
N VAL A 450 -0.21 -4.36 -6.78
CA VAL A 450 -1.49 -4.50 -7.45
C VAL A 450 -2.53 -4.90 -6.39
N GLU A 451 -3.59 -4.12 -6.31
CA GLU A 451 -4.78 -4.45 -5.52
C GLU A 451 -5.71 -5.30 -6.39
N ASN A 452 -6.54 -6.13 -5.77
CA ASN A 452 -7.43 -7.04 -6.50
C ASN A 452 -8.78 -7.09 -5.82
N VAL A 453 -9.85 -7.17 -6.61
CA VAL A 453 -11.18 -7.56 -6.16
C VAL A 453 -11.53 -8.88 -6.81
N VAL A 454 -11.95 -9.86 -6.01
CA VAL A 454 -12.41 -11.17 -6.51
C VAL A 454 -13.86 -11.35 -6.11
N LYS A 455 -14.70 -11.67 -7.10
CA LYS A 455 -16.07 -12.11 -6.88
C LYS A 455 -16.12 -13.63 -6.89
N LEU A 456 -16.54 -14.23 -5.79
CA LEU A 456 -16.79 -15.66 -5.69
C LEU A 456 -18.27 -15.91 -5.39
N VAL A 457 -18.89 -16.80 -6.15
CA VAL A 457 -20.29 -17.20 -6.01
C VAL A 457 -20.38 -18.64 -5.54
N ARG A 458 -21.35 -18.96 -4.68
CA ARG A 458 -21.52 -20.32 -4.17
C ARG A 458 -21.96 -21.26 -5.29
N LYS A 459 -21.38 -22.46 -5.33
CA LYS A 459 -21.76 -23.55 -6.24
C LYS A 459 -23.17 -24.07 -5.98
#